data_AF-A0A5D9C0S4-F1
#
_entry.id   AF-A0A5D9C0S4-F1
#
_cell.length_a   1.000
_cell.length_b   1.000
_cell.length_c   1.000
_cell.angle_alpha   90.00
_cell.angle_beta   90.00
_cell.angle_gamma   90.00
#
_symmetry.space_group_name_H-M   'P 1'
#
loop_
_entity.id
_entity.type
_entity.pdbx_description
1 polymer ?
#
loop_
_entity_poly.entity_id
_entity_poly.type
_entity_poly.pdbx_seq_one_letter_code
_entity_poly.pdbx_strand_id
1 'polypeptide(L)' 'MGAATARSVTQPPAPPRRPDIENCCGRGCEPCIFDYYNAALERWEGKMRALGLEPPEIERAIPGRRR' A
#
# COMPACT_ATOMS: atom_id res chain seq x y z
N MET A 1 -23.80 -25.08 4.37
CA MET A 1 -23.35 -23.73 4.01
C MET A 1 -21.94 -23.58 4.55
N GLY A 2 -20.94 -23.58 3.66
CA GLY A 2 -19.53 -23.69 4.03
C GLY A 2 -19.01 -22.43 4.71
N ALA A 3 -18.50 -22.58 5.92
CA ALA A 3 -17.69 -21.54 6.57
C ALA A 3 -16.37 -21.43 5.79
N ALA A 4 -16.18 -20.31 5.08
CA ALA A 4 -14.90 -19.97 4.48
C ALA A 4 -13.91 -19.73 5.62
N THR A 5 -13.10 -20.75 5.91
CA THR A 5 -12.07 -20.70 6.94
C THR A 5 -11.07 -19.62 6.56
N ALA A 6 -10.98 -18.60 7.42
CA ALA A 6 -9.96 -17.58 7.34
C ALA A 6 -8.59 -18.28 7.32
N ARG A 7 -7.88 -18.15 6.20
CA ARG A 7 -6.53 -18.68 6.07
C ARG A 7 -5.66 -17.92 7.08
N SER A 8 -5.17 -18.65 8.07
CA SER A 8 -4.20 -18.16 9.04
C SER A 8 -2.96 -17.67 8.28
N VAL A 9 -2.87 -16.36 8.12
CA VAL A 9 -1.69 -15.71 7.55
C VAL A 9 -0.62 -15.75 8.62
N THR A 10 0.22 -16.78 8.58
CA THR A 10 1.33 -17.01 9.54
C THR A 10 2.42 -15.92 9.44
N GLN A 11 2.39 -15.06 8.42
CA GLN A 11 3.42 -14.06 8.18
C GLN A 11 2.81 -12.66 7.99
N PRO A 12 3.42 -11.60 8.55
CA PRO A 12 3.00 -10.23 8.30
C PRO A 12 2.92 -9.97 6.78
N PRO A 13 1.88 -9.27 6.27
CA PRO A 13 1.84 -8.90 4.87
C PRO A 13 3.06 -8.03 4.52
N ALA A 14 3.72 -8.31 3.40
CA ALA A 14 4.84 -7.48 2.96
C ALA A 14 4.33 -6.08 2.54
N PRO A 15 5.07 -5.00 2.83
CA PRO A 15 4.71 -3.67 2.38
C PRO A 15 4.73 -3.58 0.85
N PRO A 16 3.90 -2.71 0.25
CA PRO A 16 3.95 -2.47 -1.18
C PRO A 16 5.31 -1.90 -1.59
N ARG A 17 5.80 -2.31 -2.75
CA ARG A 17 7.04 -1.77 -3.33
C ARG A 17 6.81 -0.33 -3.77
N ARG A 18 7.67 0.57 -3.32
CA ARG A 18 7.68 1.96 -3.78
C ARG A 18 7.96 2.01 -5.30
N PRO A 19 7.16 2.74 -6.09
CA PRO A 19 7.46 2.97 -7.49
C PRO A 19 8.63 3.96 -7.65
N ASP A 20 9.44 3.76 -8.68
CA ASP A 20 10.50 4.71 -9.05
C ASP A 20 9.92 5.92 -9.80
N ILE A 21 10.66 7.02 -9.79
CA ILE A 21 10.28 8.22 -10.55
C ILE A 21 10.21 7.96 -12.06
N GLU A 22 11.01 7.02 -12.55
CA GLU A 22 11.00 6.59 -13.96
C GLU A 22 9.69 5.88 -14.34
N ASN A 23 8.96 5.32 -13.37
CA ASN A 23 7.63 4.76 -13.61
C ASN A 23 6.54 5.85 -13.65
N CYS A 24 6.86 7.09 -13.28
CA CYS A 24 5.93 8.20 -13.38
C CYS A 24 5.79 8.64 -14.85
N CYS A 25 4.56 8.72 -15.34
CA CYS A 25 4.26 9.12 -16.73
C CYS A 25 4.76 10.54 -17.09
N GLY A 26 5.14 11.37 -16.11
CA GLY A 26 5.62 12.75 -16.32
C GLY A 26 4.57 13.73 -16.89
N ARG A 27 3.38 13.26 -17.24
CA ARG A 27 2.35 14.01 -17.99
C ARG A 27 1.24 14.62 -17.14
N GLY A 28 1.14 14.25 -15.86
CA GLY A 28 0.06 14.72 -14.98
C GLY A 28 -1.14 13.79 -14.97
N CYS A 29 -0.89 12.50 -15.11
CA CYS A 29 -1.93 11.48 -15.01
C CYS A 29 -2.55 11.49 -13.60
N GLU A 30 -3.89 11.49 -13.52
CA GLU A 30 -4.67 11.31 -12.29
C GLU A 30 -5.57 10.07 -12.48
N PRO A 31 -5.37 8.99 -11.70
CA PRO A 31 -4.44 8.84 -10.57
C PRO A 31 -2.99 8.62 -11.03
N CYS A 32 -2.03 9.23 -10.32
CA CYS A 32 -0.60 8.99 -10.52
C CYS A 32 -0.20 7.61 -9.96
N ILE A 33 0.91 7.05 -10.43
CA ILE A 33 1.48 5.81 -9.86
C ILE A 33 1.75 5.93 -8.35
N PHE A 34 2.11 7.13 -7.88
CA PHE A 34 2.28 7.41 -6.47
C PHE A 34 0.95 7.42 -5.70
N ASP A 35 -0.15 7.81 -6.34
CA ASP A 35 -1.48 7.73 -5.71
C ASP A 35 -1.92 6.28 -5.55
N TYR A 36 -1.66 5.43 -6.54
CA TYR A 36 -1.87 3.99 -6.43
C TYR A 36 -1.02 3.37 -5.30
N TYR A 37 0.24 3.80 -5.17
CA TYR A 37 1.11 3.37 -4.09
C TYR A 37 0.58 3.77 -2.72
N ASN A 38 0.13 5.03 -2.56
CA ASN A 38 -0.48 5.51 -1.33
C ASN A 38 -1.74 4.70 -0.96
N ALA A 39 -2.63 4.47 -1.92
CA ALA A 39 -3.82 3.65 -1.70
C ALA A 39 -3.48 2.17 -1.40
N ALA A 40 -2.36 1.65 -1.91
CA ALA A 40 -1.88 0.32 -1.57
C ALA A 40 -1.30 0.26 -0.15
N LEU A 41 -0.54 1.29 0.26
CA LEU A 41 -0.02 1.43 1.62
C LEU A 41 -1.16 1.48 2.64
N GLU A 42 -2.19 2.30 2.42
CA GLU A 42 -3.32 2.42 3.34
C GLU A 42 -4.03 1.06 3.56
N ARG A 43 -4.21 0.29 2.49
CA ARG A 43 -4.78 -1.07 2.58
C ARG A 43 -3.86 -2.03 3.32
N TRP A 44 -2.56 -1.90 3.14
CA TRP A 44 -1.57 -2.73 3.85
C TRP A 44 -1.52 -2.38 5.34
N GLU A 45 -1.53 -1.09 5.70
CA GLU A 45 -1.64 -0.61 7.08
C GLU A 45 -2.92 -1.15 7.75
N GLY A 46 -4.05 -1.13 7.04
CA GLY A 46 -5.31 -1.72 7.53
C GLY A 46 -5.20 -3.23 7.79
N LYS A 47 -4.50 -3.97 6.93
CA LYS A 47 -4.24 -5.41 7.13
C LYS A 47 -3.31 -5.67 8.32
N MET A 48 -2.26 -4.87 8.49
CA MET A 48 -1.36 -4.96 9.66
C MET A 48 -2.11 -4.76 10.96
N ARG A 49 -2.90 -3.70 11.04
CA ARG A 49 -3.73 -3.40 12.22
C ARG A 49 -4.77 -4.50 12.49
N ALA A 50 -5.39 -5.06 11.45
CA ALA A 50 -6.31 -6.19 11.60
C ALA A 50 -5.63 -7.46 12.13
N LEU A 51 -4.31 -7.59 11.95
CA LEU A 51 -3.49 -8.66 12.52
C LEU A 51 -2.91 -8.29 13.91
N GLY A 52 -3.20 -7.10 14.44
CA GLY A 52 -2.63 -6.61 15.70
C GLY A 52 -1.15 -6.23 15.60
N LEU A 53 -0.67 -5.97 14.39
CA LEU A 53 0.71 -5.57 14.11
C LEU A 53 0.78 -4.06 13.88
N GLU A 54 1.80 -3.43 14.45
CA GLU A 54 2.09 -2.03 14.21
C GLU A 54 2.81 -1.87 12.85
N PRO A 55 2.22 -1.17 11.87
CA PRO A 55 2.89 -0.91 10.62
C PRO A 55 4.12 -0.02 10.87
N PRO A 56 5.32 -0.38 10.39
CA PRO A 56 6.48 0.51 10.47
C PRO A 56 6.22 1.80 9.71
N GLU A 57 6.86 2.88 10.18
CA GLU A 57 6.83 4.19 9.50
C GLU A 57 7.64 4.11 8.21
N ILE A 58 7.00 3.61 7.15
CA ILE A 58 7.53 3.67 5.80
C ILE A 58 7.40 5.12 5.36
N GLU A 59 8.49 5.73 4.89
CA GLU A 59 8.47 7.09 4.34
C GLU A 59 7.34 7.21 3.30
N ARG A 60 6.21 7.81 3.71
CA ARG A 60 5.08 8.16 2.84
C ARG A 60 5.37 9.44 2.03
N ALA A 61 6.57 9.97 2.19
CA ALA A 61 7.04 11.20 1.60
C ALA A 61 7.49 11.02 0.14
N ILE A 62 6.60 10.48 -0.70
CA ILE A 62 6.60 10.93 -2.09
C ILE A 62 5.37 11.80 -2.23
N PRO A 63 5.52 13.12 -2.42
CA PRO A 63 4.38 13.92 -2.83
C PRO A 63 3.92 13.36 -4.18
N GLY A 64 2.89 12.51 -4.14
CA GLY A 64 2.05 12.24 -5.31
C GLY A 64 1.71 13.60 -5.88
N ARG A 65 1.88 13.75 -7.20
CA ARG A 65 1.99 15.04 -7.89
C ARG A 65 0.99 16.04 -7.29
N ARG A 66 1.46 16.88 -6.34
CA ARG A 66 0.68 18.02 -5.89
C ARG A 66 0.61 18.89 -7.13
N ARG A 67 -0.62 19.00 -7.62
CA ARG A 67 -1.10 19.95 -8.63
C ARG A 67 -0.21 21.18 -8.76
#